data_AF-A0A495U4S0-F1
#
_entry.id   AF-A0A495U4S0-F1
#
_cell.length_a   1.000
_cell.length_b   1.000
_cell.length_c   1.000
_cell.angle_alpha   90.00
_cell.angle_beta   90.00
_cell.angle_gamma   90.00
#
_symmetry.space_group_name_H-M   'P 1'
#
loop_
_entity.id
_entity.type
_entity.pdbx_description
1 polymer ?
#
loop_
_entity_poly.entity_id
_entity_poly.type
_entity_poly.pdbx_seq_one_letter_code
_entity_poly.pdbx_strand_id
1 'polypeptide(L)'
;MKTVRLLTLLLVCAIAASVSGCFKPPFGMPDSSTIGFDGHSVLPPDCAKLARPSVLTDAGWHRPSMEWGCATYTNLAAQVAHPEDLVKPQPLGPADAAVAASAVHRYETGRVIPLDSGTSRDSK
;
A
#
# COMPACT_ATOMS: atom_id res chain seq x y z
N MET A 1 -15.90 -8.15 -48.31
CA MET A 1 -16.04 -8.85 -47.01
C MET A 1 -14.72 -8.98 -46.24
N LYS A 2 -13.59 -9.39 -46.84
CA LYS A 2 -12.28 -9.49 -46.15
C LYS A 2 -11.73 -8.13 -45.68
N THR A 3 -11.81 -7.10 -46.52
CA THR A 3 -11.38 -5.73 -46.21
C THR A 3 -12.18 -5.10 -45.07
N VAL A 4 -13.50 -5.32 -45.05
CA VAL A 4 -14.37 -4.84 -43.95
C VAL A 4 -13.95 -5.47 -42.63
N ARG A 5 -13.74 -6.79 -42.58
CA ARG A 5 -13.30 -7.49 -41.36
C ARG A 5 -11.92 -7.03 -40.88
N LEU A 6 -10.99 -6.77 -41.80
CA LEU A 6 -9.66 -6.27 -41.46
C LEU A 6 -9.74 -4.85 -40.86
N LEU A 7 -10.56 -3.98 -41.44
CA LEU A 7 -10.81 -2.63 -40.92
C LEU A 7 -11.47 -2.66 -39.54
N THR A 8 -12.44 -3.54 -39.32
CA THR A 8 -13.08 -3.68 -38.00
C THR A 8 -12.08 -4.15 -36.95
N LEU A 9 -11.19 -5.10 -37.30
CA LEU A 9 -10.19 -5.61 -36.38
C LEU A 9 -9.16 -4.54 -36.00
N LEU A 10 -8.68 -3.75 -36.98
CA LEU A 10 -7.78 -2.63 -36.74
C LEU A 10 -8.42 -1.55 -35.86
N LEU A 11 -9.71 -1.25 -36.08
CA LEU A 11 -10.44 -0.29 -35.25
C LEU A 11 -10.55 -0.77 -33.80
N VAL A 12 -10.88 -2.05 -33.59
CA VAL A 12 -10.97 -2.65 -32.25
C VAL A 12 -9.61 -2.64 -31.53
N CYS A 13 -8.52 -2.97 -32.23
CA CYS A 13 -7.18 -2.90 -31.66
C CYS A 13 -6.76 -1.47 -31.29
N ALA A 14 -7.09 -0.47 -32.12
CA ALA A 14 -6.79 0.94 -31.83
C ALA A 14 -7.58 1.47 -30.61
N ILE A 15 -8.85 1.07 -30.48
CA ILE A 15 -9.67 1.40 -29.31
C ILE A 15 -9.09 0.70 -28.09
N ALA A 16 -8.85 -0.62 -28.14
CA ALA A 16 -8.31 -1.37 -27.00
C ALA A 16 -6.96 -0.82 -26.51
N ALA A 17 -6.05 -0.46 -27.42
CA ALA A 17 -4.77 0.15 -27.07
C ALA A 17 -4.95 1.51 -26.37
N SER A 18 -5.89 2.34 -26.83
CA SER A 18 -6.14 3.66 -26.23
C SER A 18 -6.87 3.59 -24.87
N VAL A 19 -7.71 2.57 -24.62
CA VAL A 19 -8.35 2.40 -23.29
C VAL A 19 -7.45 1.64 -22.30
N SER A 20 -6.46 0.89 -22.78
CA SER A 20 -5.53 0.12 -21.93
C SER A 20 -4.45 0.97 -21.24
N GLY A 21 -4.30 2.25 -21.62
CA GLY A 21 -3.26 3.14 -21.14
C GLY A 21 -3.74 4.13 -20.09
N CYS A 22 -3.02 4.17 -18.97
CA CYS A 22 -3.19 5.05 -17.80
C CYS A 22 -4.23 4.57 -16.77
N PHE A 23 -3.86 3.52 -16.03
CA PHE A 23 -4.25 3.42 -14.62
C PHE A 23 -3.71 4.68 -13.90
N LYS A 24 -4.50 5.75 -13.86
CA LYS A 24 -4.26 6.82 -12.90
C LYS A 24 -4.44 6.20 -11.51
N PRO A 25 -3.60 6.54 -10.52
CA PRO A 25 -3.88 6.19 -9.14
C PRO A 25 -5.33 6.57 -8.80
N PRO A 26 -6.00 5.83 -7.88
CA PRO A 26 -7.40 6.08 -7.57
C PRO A 26 -7.64 7.57 -7.37
N PHE A 27 -8.70 8.10 -7.98
CA PHE A 27 -9.02 9.53 -7.96
C PHE A 27 -8.93 10.08 -6.53
N GLY A 28 -8.03 11.04 -6.30
CA GLY A 28 -7.84 11.69 -4.99
C GLY A 28 -6.73 11.10 -4.10
N MET A 29 -5.98 10.10 -4.58
CA MET A 29 -4.71 9.70 -3.96
C MET A 29 -3.61 10.67 -4.41
N PRO A 30 -2.89 11.31 -3.47
CA PRO A 30 -1.77 12.16 -3.81
C PRO A 30 -0.61 11.33 -4.37
N ASP A 31 0.24 11.94 -5.20
CA ASP A 31 1.46 11.32 -5.73
C ASP A 31 2.68 11.63 -4.85
N SER A 32 3.90 11.34 -5.33
CA SER A 32 5.15 11.59 -4.60
C SER A 32 5.42 13.06 -4.25
N SER A 33 4.62 14.02 -4.77
CA SER A 33 4.70 15.44 -4.39
C SER A 33 4.44 15.71 -2.90
N THR A 34 3.91 14.73 -2.15
CA THR A 34 3.74 14.85 -0.70
C THR A 34 5.04 14.68 0.10
N ILE A 35 6.10 14.19 -0.54
CA ILE A 35 7.42 14.07 0.06
C ILE A 35 8.09 15.45 0.02
N GLY A 36 8.58 15.91 1.17
CA GLY A 36 9.21 17.22 1.33
C GLY A 36 10.73 17.17 1.26
N PHE A 37 11.34 18.36 1.28
CA PHE A 37 12.79 18.53 1.44
C PHE A 37 13.03 19.80 2.26
N ASP A 38 13.84 19.71 3.32
CA ASP A 38 14.11 20.83 4.23
C ASP A 38 15.42 21.60 3.92
N GLY A 39 16.09 21.24 2.82
CA GLY A 39 17.41 21.77 2.47
C GLY A 39 18.57 20.84 2.84
N HIS A 40 18.32 19.85 3.71
CA HIS A 40 19.33 18.89 4.17
C HIS A 40 18.91 17.44 3.95
N SER A 41 17.62 17.13 4.11
CA SER A 41 17.09 15.77 4.10
C SER A 41 15.71 15.69 3.48
N VAL A 42 15.36 14.48 3.03
CA VAL A 42 14.03 14.18 2.49
C VAL A 42 13.07 13.95 3.64
N LEU A 43 11.94 14.64 3.63
CA LEU A 43 10.92 14.55 4.68
C LEU A 43 9.76 13.64 4.25
N PRO A 44 9.33 12.70 5.11
CA PRO A 44 8.11 11.93 4.86
C PRO A 44 6.88 12.84 4.87
N PRO A 45 5.76 12.42 4.27
CA PRO A 45 4.54 13.20 4.30
C PRO A 45 3.94 13.25 5.71
N ASP A 46 3.16 14.29 5.98
CA ASP A 46 2.24 14.29 7.12
C ASP A 46 1.10 13.29 6.86
N CYS A 47 1.15 12.13 7.52
CA CYS A 47 0.21 11.05 7.30
C CYS A 47 -1.23 11.41 7.66
N ALA A 48 -1.47 12.36 8.57
CA ALA A 48 -2.81 12.81 8.89
C ALA A 48 -3.48 13.51 7.68
N LYS A 49 -2.70 14.15 6.80
CA LYS A 49 -3.21 14.75 5.56
C LYS A 49 -3.58 13.72 4.49
N LEU A 50 -3.07 12.50 4.63
CA LEU A 50 -3.39 11.36 3.76
C LEU A 50 -4.63 10.60 4.21
N ALA A 51 -5.17 10.90 5.40
CA ALA A 51 -6.35 10.23 5.94
C ALA A 51 -7.53 10.33 4.97
N ARG A 52 -8.17 9.20 4.70
CA ARG A 52 -9.44 9.11 3.98
C ARG A 52 -10.46 8.36 4.82
N PRO A 53 -11.73 8.78 4.81
CA PRO A 53 -12.78 8.03 5.47
C PRO A 53 -12.87 6.62 4.87
N SER A 54 -13.09 5.63 5.71
CA SER A 54 -13.39 4.28 5.25
C SER A 54 -14.69 4.28 4.45
N VAL A 55 -14.67 3.67 3.27
CA VAL A 55 -15.88 3.38 2.49
C VAL A 55 -16.66 2.18 3.04
N LEU A 56 -16.05 1.43 3.96
CA LEU A 56 -16.66 0.30 4.65
C LEU A 56 -17.31 0.76 5.95
N THR A 57 -18.55 0.33 6.16
CA THR A 57 -19.29 0.47 7.41
C THR A 57 -19.48 -0.91 8.04
N ASP A 58 -19.45 -0.98 9.37
CA ASP A 58 -19.66 -2.24 10.11
C ASP A 58 -20.97 -2.15 10.87
N ALA A 59 -22.07 -2.64 10.27
CA ALA A 59 -23.42 -2.56 10.85
C ALA A 59 -23.83 -1.14 11.31
N GLY A 60 -23.44 -0.10 10.56
CA GLY A 60 -23.71 1.30 10.89
C GLY A 60 -22.61 2.02 11.69
N TRP A 61 -21.60 1.30 12.17
CA TRP A 61 -20.42 1.88 12.80
C TRP A 61 -19.44 2.38 11.75
N HIS A 62 -18.94 3.60 11.97
CA HIS A 62 -17.90 4.18 11.12
C HIS A 62 -16.57 3.50 11.44
N ARG A 63 -15.93 2.92 10.43
CA ARG A 63 -14.58 2.42 10.54
C ARG A 63 -13.59 3.59 10.65
N PRO A 64 -12.43 3.40 11.31
CA PRO A 64 -11.37 4.41 11.34
C PRO A 64 -11.00 4.91 9.95
N SER A 65 -10.56 6.17 9.87
CA SER A 65 -9.91 6.67 8.65
C SER A 65 -8.62 5.89 8.40
N MET A 66 -8.24 5.82 7.13
CA MET A 66 -7.02 5.14 6.70
C MET A 66 -6.11 6.15 6.00
N GLU A 67 -4.85 6.21 6.41
CA GLU A 67 -3.80 7.08 5.86
C GLU A 67 -3.16 6.42 4.62
N TRP A 68 -3.96 6.23 3.57
CA TRP A 68 -3.53 5.52 2.37
C TRP A 68 -2.23 6.12 1.78
N GLY A 69 -1.22 5.26 1.63
CA GLY A 69 0.08 5.65 1.07
C GLY A 69 1.10 6.16 2.10
N CYS A 70 0.74 6.38 3.37
CA CYS A 70 1.67 6.85 4.40
C CYS A 70 2.95 5.98 4.49
N ALA A 71 2.78 4.65 4.60
CA ALA A 71 3.92 3.72 4.62
C ALA A 71 4.74 3.78 3.33
N THR A 72 4.07 3.82 2.17
CA THR A 72 4.72 3.87 0.86
C THR A 72 5.58 5.12 0.71
N TYR A 73 5.03 6.30 1.01
CA TYR A 73 5.74 7.57 0.85
C TYR A 73 6.82 7.78 1.90
N THR A 74 6.63 7.28 3.12
CA THR A 74 7.66 7.29 4.17
C THR A 74 8.84 6.42 3.77
N ASN A 75 8.58 5.20 3.27
CA ASN A 75 9.63 4.31 2.79
C ASN A 75 10.34 4.89 1.56
N LEU A 76 9.61 5.56 0.67
CA LEU A 76 10.22 6.25 -0.47
C LEU A 76 11.09 7.43 -0.01
N ALA A 77 10.63 8.23 0.95
CA ALA A 77 11.42 9.31 1.52
C ALA A 77 12.76 8.79 2.11
N ALA A 78 12.72 7.67 2.84
CA ALA A 78 13.91 7.03 3.37
C ALA A 78 14.87 6.54 2.27
N GLN A 79 14.35 5.92 1.21
CA GLN A 79 15.17 5.49 0.06
C GLN A 79 15.78 6.67 -0.70
N VAL A 80 15.07 7.80 -0.82
CA VAL A 80 15.61 9.00 -1.49
C VAL A 80 16.60 9.73 -0.59
N ALA A 81 16.46 9.65 0.74
CA ALA A 81 17.45 10.18 1.68
C ALA A 81 18.81 9.44 1.60
N HIS A 82 18.79 8.16 1.16
CA HIS A 82 19.98 7.34 0.92
C HIS A 82 19.95 6.74 -0.50
N PRO A 83 20.24 7.54 -1.55
CA PRO A 83 20.05 7.12 -2.95
C PRO A 83 20.77 5.84 -3.34
N GLU A 84 21.85 5.47 -2.65
CA GLU A 84 22.55 4.21 -2.81
C GLU A 84 21.64 2.99 -2.62
N ASP A 85 20.61 3.09 -1.76
CA ASP A 85 19.66 2.01 -1.49
C ASP A 85 18.77 1.70 -2.70
N LEU A 86 18.55 2.67 -3.61
CA LEU A 86 17.81 2.47 -4.85
C LEU A 86 18.61 1.71 -5.91
N VAL A 87 19.93 1.89 -5.91
CA VAL A 87 20.84 1.22 -6.87
C VAL A 87 21.29 -0.13 -6.35
N LYS A 88 21.60 -0.20 -5.05
CA LYS A 88 22.11 -1.38 -4.36
C LYS A 88 21.48 -1.44 -2.97
N PRO A 89 20.29 -2.05 -2.85
CA PRO A 89 19.63 -2.22 -1.57
C PRO A 89 20.54 -2.93 -0.57
N GLN A 90 20.51 -2.50 0.69
CA GLN A 90 21.15 -3.25 1.76
C GLN A 90 20.53 -4.66 1.84
N PRO A 91 21.35 -5.70 2.11
CA PRO A 91 20.80 -7.01 2.38
C PRO A 91 19.88 -6.94 3.59
N LEU A 92 18.71 -7.58 3.49
CA LEU A 92 17.82 -7.72 4.64
C LEU A 92 18.58 -8.39 5.79
N GLY A 93 18.46 -7.82 6.98
CA GLY A 93 18.98 -8.43 8.20
C GLY A 93 18.38 -9.83 8.41
N PRO A 94 19.06 -10.70 9.18
CA PRO A 94 18.51 -12.01 9.51
C PRO A 94 17.16 -11.84 10.20
N ALA A 95 16.22 -12.74 9.90
CA ALA A 95 14.97 -12.80 10.64
C ALA A 95 15.25 -13.04 12.13
N ASP A 96 14.47 -12.40 13.00
CA ASP A 96 14.57 -12.65 14.44
C ASP A 96 13.95 -14.03 14.77
N ALA A 97 14.81 -15.05 14.73
CA ALA A 97 14.44 -16.43 15.00
C ALA A 97 13.89 -16.61 16.43
N ALA A 98 14.36 -15.82 17.39
CA ALA A 98 13.90 -15.91 18.77
C ALA A 98 12.46 -15.39 18.90
N VAL A 99 12.13 -14.27 18.25
CA VAL A 99 10.76 -13.74 18.19
C VAL A 99 9.82 -14.73 17.50
N ALA A 100 10.25 -15.29 16.36
CA ALA A 100 9.46 -16.27 15.62
C ALA A 100 9.20 -17.55 16.45
N ALA A 101 10.25 -18.14 17.05
CA ALA A 101 10.13 -19.31 17.91
C ALA A 101 9.26 -19.04 19.15
N SER A 102 9.41 -17.86 19.76
CA SER A 102 8.60 -17.44 20.90
C SER A 102 7.11 -17.28 20.55
N ALA A 103 6.80 -16.79 19.34
CA ALA A 103 5.42 -16.73 18.86
C ALA A 103 4.82 -18.14 18.69
N VAL A 104 5.55 -19.07 18.08
CA VAL A 104 5.12 -20.48 17.92
C VAL A 104 4.95 -21.16 19.28
N HIS A 105 5.93 -21.02 20.18
CA HIS A 105 5.85 -21.63 21.50
C HIS A 105 4.65 -21.12 22.31
N ARG A 106 4.33 -19.82 22.23
CA ARG A 106 3.14 -19.26 22.89
C ARG A 106 1.85 -19.85 22.34
N TYR A 107 1.79 -20.06 21.02
CA TYR A 107 0.65 -20.73 20.39
C TYR A 107 0.52 -22.19 20.87
N GLU A 108 1.60 -22.97 20.81
CA GLU A 108 1.59 -24.39 21.20
C GLU A 108 1.28 -24.61 22.68
N THR A 109 1.72 -23.69 23.55
CA THR A 109 1.51 -23.80 25.01
C THR A 109 0.26 -23.07 25.52
N GLY A 110 -0.58 -22.55 24.62
CA GLY A 110 -1.81 -21.84 25.00
C GLY A 110 -1.57 -20.50 25.71
N ARG A 111 -0.40 -19.89 25.53
CA ARG A 111 -0.02 -18.58 26.08
C ARG A 111 -0.25 -17.46 25.06
N VAL A 112 -1.36 -17.53 24.34
CA VAL A 112 -1.76 -16.51 23.37
C VAL A 112 -2.27 -15.27 24.12
N ILE A 113 -1.96 -14.08 23.59
CA ILE A 113 -2.58 -12.84 24.09
C ILE A 113 -4.05 -12.89 23.68
N PRO A 114 -5.00 -12.80 24.63
CA PRO A 114 -6.42 -12.77 24.29
C PRO A 114 -6.69 -11.61 23.34
N LEU A 115 -7.45 -11.88 22.29
CA LEU A 115 -7.92 -10.82 21.41
C LEU A 115 -8.82 -9.87 22.21
N ASP A 116 -8.68 -8.57 21.96
CA ASP A 116 -9.60 -7.60 22.54
C ASP A 116 -10.98 -7.77 21.91
N SER A 117 -11.96 -8.21 22.70
CA SER A 117 -13.32 -8.48 22.24
C SER A 117 -14.06 -7.25 21.70
N GLY A 118 -13.60 -6.03 22.00
CA GLY A 118 -14.19 -4.80 21.47
C GLY A 118 -13.70 -4.43 20.07
N THR A 119 -12.49 -4.86 19.70
CA THR A 119 -11.83 -4.49 18.43
C THR A 119 -11.55 -5.69 17.53
N SER A 120 -11.60 -6.89 18.08
CA SER A 120 -11.34 -8.16 17.40
C SER A 120 -12.59 -9.03 17.46
N ARG A 121 -13.01 -9.55 16.30
CA ARG A 121 -14.14 -10.47 16.23
C ARG A 121 -13.68 -11.87 16.63
N ASP A 122 -13.73 -12.17 17.92
CA ASP A 122 -13.98 -13.54 18.38
C ASP A 122 -15.49 -13.69 18.50
N SER A 123 -16.12 -14.06 17.40
CA SER A 123 -17.54 -14.42 17.41
C SER A 123 -17.70 -15.64 16.53
N LYS A 124 -17.59 -16.81 17.15
CA LYS A 124 -18.07 -18.06 16.61
C LYS A 124 -19.47 -18.32 17.18
#